data_AF-A0A2H3DML0-F1
#
_entry.id   AF-A0A2H3DML0-F1
#
_cell.length_a   1.000
_cell.length_b   1.000
_cell.length_c   1.000
_cell.angle_alpha   90.00
_cell.angle_beta   90.00
_cell.angle_gamma   90.00
#
_symmetry.space_group_name_H-M   'P 1'
#
loop_
_entity.id
_entity.type
_entity.pdbx_description
1 polymer ?
#
loop_
_entity_poly.entity_id
_entity_poly.type
_entity_poly.pdbx_seq_one_letter_code
_entity_poly.pdbx_strand_id
1 'polypeptide(L)'
;SGFHIQLCSSSTPFPTEDLTGPPPFHDTNGDPIYIGSAIFGKSIHPCKIEPHLAVPCSVPFSGRKITHIGCYDLLPFNPDTMEFVLMSQRHFPAGRKLVKGGYNQDGTPLYHGVATLNGIKIPG
;
A
#
# COMPACT_ATOMS: atom_id res chain seq x y z
N SER A 1 -4.03 14.16 -4.48
CA SER A 1 -2.99 13.96 -3.46
C SER A 1 -3.71 13.27 -2.33
N GLY A 2 -3.44 11.98 -2.10
CA GLY A 2 -4.02 11.30 -0.95
C GLY A 2 -3.39 11.86 0.32
N PHE A 3 -4.18 12.05 1.37
CA PHE A 3 -3.61 12.26 2.70
C PHE A 3 -3.00 10.93 3.17
N HIS A 4 -1.88 10.99 3.89
CA HIS A 4 -1.16 9.81 4.37
C HIS A 4 -1.09 9.85 5.90
N ILE A 5 -1.27 8.70 6.55
CA ILE A 5 -1.18 8.55 8.00
C ILE A 5 0.13 7.85 8.33
N GLN A 6 1.05 8.55 8.98
CA GLN A 6 2.32 7.96 9.39
C GLN A 6 2.13 7.01 10.58
N LEU A 7 2.69 5.82 10.46
CA LEU A 7 2.68 4.75 11.45
C LEU A 7 4.10 4.26 11.67
N CYS A 8 4.45 3.86 12.89
CA CYS A 8 5.75 3.26 13.20
C CYS A 8 5.56 1.99 14.04
N SER A 9 6.31 0.94 13.71
CA SER A 9 6.11 -0.42 14.25
C SER A 9 6.21 -0.59 15.78
N SER A 10 6.63 0.42 16.54
CA SER A 10 7.03 0.26 17.95
C SER A 10 6.27 1.09 18.99
N SER A 11 5.30 1.93 18.62
CA SER A 11 4.67 2.82 19.63
C SER A 11 3.23 3.25 19.40
N THR A 12 2.64 3.01 18.23
CA THR A 12 1.29 3.50 17.92
C THR A 12 0.33 2.34 17.63
N PRO A 13 -0.82 2.25 18.32
CA PRO A 13 -1.87 1.33 17.91
C PRO A 13 -2.31 1.67 16.48
N PHE A 14 -2.78 0.67 15.75
CA PHE A 14 -3.31 0.92 14.41
C PHE A 14 -4.53 1.86 14.49
N PRO A 15 -4.66 2.87 13.60
CA PRO A 15 -5.73 3.84 13.69
C PRO A 15 -7.12 3.20 13.51
N THR A 16 -8.15 3.87 14.03
CA THR A 16 -9.55 3.46 13.86
C THR A 16 -10.04 3.70 12.42
N GLU A 17 -11.14 3.05 12.06
CA GLU A 17 -11.73 3.15 10.71
C GLU A 17 -12.13 4.58 10.33
N ASP A 18 -12.46 5.44 11.31
CA ASP A 18 -12.72 6.87 11.09
C ASP A 18 -11.53 7.59 10.42
N LEU A 19 -10.31 7.10 10.63
CA LEU A 19 -9.08 7.65 10.05
C LEU A 19 -8.61 6.85 8.83
N THR A 20 -8.67 5.53 8.87
CA THR A 20 -8.17 4.68 7.77
C THR A 20 -9.15 4.55 6.62
N GLY A 21 -10.44 4.78 6.87
CA GLY A 21 -11.52 4.24 6.06
C GLY A 21 -11.61 2.72 6.15
N PRO A 22 -12.61 2.10 5.51
CA PRO A 22 -12.72 0.65 5.46
C PRO A 22 -11.54 0.03 4.70
N PRO A 23 -11.13 -1.20 5.04
CA PRO A 23 -10.05 -1.89 4.34
C PRO A 23 -10.43 -2.15 2.88
N PRO A 24 -9.57 -1.78 1.90
CA PRO A 24 -9.87 -2.02 0.49
C PRO A 24 -9.91 -3.51 0.14
N PHE A 25 -9.20 -4.35 0.88
CA PHE A 25 -9.09 -5.79 0.64
C PHE A 25 -9.10 -6.58 1.94
N HIS A 26 -9.35 -7.88 1.81
CA HIS A 26 -9.23 -8.86 2.90
C HIS A 26 -8.40 -10.05 2.40
N ASP A 27 -7.73 -10.72 3.33
CA ASP A 27 -7.02 -11.97 3.05
C ASP A 27 -7.99 -13.18 2.99
N THR A 28 -7.44 -14.40 2.93
CA THR A 28 -8.25 -15.63 2.87
C THR A 28 -8.99 -15.96 4.17
N ASN A 29 -8.54 -15.39 5.30
CA ASN A 29 -9.17 -15.57 6.61
C ASN A 29 -10.23 -14.48 6.88
N GLY A 30 -10.32 -13.47 6.00
CA GLY A 30 -11.17 -12.31 6.19
C GLY A 30 -10.50 -11.19 6.97
N ASP A 31 -9.18 -11.27 7.19
CA ASP A 31 -8.43 -10.23 7.90
C ASP A 31 -8.17 -9.02 6.99
N PRO A 32 -8.21 -7.79 7.54
CA PRO A 32 -8.13 -6.58 6.75
C PRO A 32 -6.73 -6.33 6.17
N ILE A 33 -6.69 -5.89 4.92
CA ILE A 33 -5.47 -5.49 4.19
C ILE A 33 -5.60 -4.04 3.74
N TYR A 34 -4.62 -3.22 4.13
CA TYR A 34 -4.49 -1.80 3.76
C TYR A 34 -3.29 -1.57 2.83
N ILE A 35 -3.27 -0.36 2.25
CA ILE A 35 -2.28 0.10 1.30
C ILE A 35 -1.42 1.15 1.98
N GLY A 36 -0.11 1.13 1.74
CA GLY A 36 0.75 2.18 2.24
C GLY A 36 2.04 2.34 1.46
N SER A 37 2.95 3.11 2.04
CA SER A 37 4.30 3.36 1.54
C SER A 37 5.29 3.17 2.68
N ALA A 38 6.37 2.42 2.47
CA ALA A 38 7.38 2.15 3.48
C ALA A 38 8.76 2.65 3.03
N ILE A 39 9.53 3.13 4.00
CA ILE A 39 10.95 3.46 3.78
C ILE A 39 11.70 2.16 3.55
N PHE A 40 12.37 2.04 2.40
CA PHE A 40 13.11 0.84 2.02
C PHE A 40 14.51 1.24 1.55
N GLY A 41 15.46 1.29 2.48
CA GLY A 41 16.81 1.80 2.23
C GLY A 41 16.79 3.31 1.91
N LYS A 42 17.20 3.68 0.69
CA LYS A 42 17.18 5.06 0.18
C LYS A 42 15.94 5.37 -0.68
N SER A 43 14.99 4.44 -0.72
CA SER A 43 13.78 4.48 -1.53
C SER A 43 12.54 4.54 -0.64
N ILE A 44 11.40 4.89 -1.24
CA ILE A 44 10.08 4.69 -0.64
C ILE A 44 9.30 3.78 -1.57
N HIS A 45 8.84 2.64 -1.06
CA HIS A 45 8.14 1.64 -1.85
C HIS A 45 6.69 1.52 -1.38
N PRO A 46 5.72 1.36 -2.31
CA PRO A 46 4.40 0.90 -1.94
C PRO A 46 4.46 -0.41 -1.13
N CYS A 47 3.56 -0.55 -0.16
CA CYS A 47 3.57 -1.66 0.78
C CYS A 47 2.15 -2.16 1.07
N LYS A 48 2.09 -3.40 1.55
CA LYS A 48 0.92 -4.04 2.13
C LYS A 48 0.96 -3.89 3.65
N ILE A 49 -0.17 -3.48 4.24
CA ILE A 49 -0.32 -3.34 5.69
C ILE A 49 -1.41 -4.31 6.18
N GLU A 50 -1.05 -5.17 7.13
CA GLU A 50 -1.89 -6.21 7.73
C GLU A 50 -1.90 -6.01 9.26
N PRO A 51 -2.82 -5.20 9.82
CA PRO A 51 -2.76 -4.76 11.21
C PRO A 51 -2.84 -5.87 12.26
N HIS A 52 -3.38 -7.04 11.87
CA HIS A 52 -3.50 -8.22 12.72
C HIS A 52 -2.16 -8.96 12.94
N LEU A 53 -1.12 -8.65 12.15
CA LEU A 53 0.19 -9.27 12.26
C LEU A 53 1.10 -8.52 13.26
N ALA A 54 2.00 -9.26 13.91
CA ALA A 54 3.02 -8.69 14.79
C ALA A 54 3.94 -7.68 14.06
N VAL A 55 4.21 -7.91 12.76
CA VAL A 55 4.87 -6.95 11.88
C VAL A 55 3.90 -6.61 10.75
N PRO A 56 3.16 -5.50 10.86
CA PRO A 56 2.01 -5.25 9.99
C PRO A 56 2.42 -4.83 8.57
N CYS A 57 3.58 -4.19 8.41
CA CYS A 57 4.00 -3.64 7.12
C CYS A 57 4.91 -4.62 6.35
N SER A 58 4.67 -4.75 5.05
CA SER A 58 5.54 -5.53 4.16
C SER A 58 5.61 -4.94 2.75
N VAL A 59 6.80 -4.97 2.16
CA VAL A 59 7.07 -4.46 0.80
C VAL A 59 7.19 -5.65 -0.15
N PRO A 60 6.40 -5.72 -1.23
CA PRO A 60 6.67 -6.65 -2.31
C PRO A 60 7.87 -6.15 -3.12
N PHE A 61 8.95 -6.91 -3.12
CA PHE A 61 10.17 -6.56 -3.83
C PHE A 61 10.77 -7.78 -4.52
N SER A 62 11.03 -7.67 -5.82
CA SER A 62 11.65 -8.73 -6.63
C SER A 62 10.95 -10.10 -6.49
N GLY A 63 9.62 -10.10 -6.49
CA GLY A 63 8.80 -11.32 -6.37
C GLY A 63 8.73 -11.93 -4.97
N ARG A 64 9.22 -11.22 -3.94
CA ARG A 64 9.20 -11.67 -2.54
C ARG A 64 8.49 -10.65 -1.66
N LYS A 65 7.87 -11.11 -0.57
CA LYS A 65 7.39 -10.26 0.52
C LYS A 65 8.55 -10.01 1.49
N ILE A 66 8.91 -8.75 1.71
CA ILE A 66 9.91 -8.35 2.70
C ILE A 66 9.17 -7.66 3.85
N THR A 67 9.29 -8.18 5.08
CA THR A 67 8.72 -7.53 6.26
C THR A 67 9.48 -6.23 6.56
N HIS A 68 8.73 -5.18 6.91
CA HIS A 68 9.29 -3.86 7.20
C HIS A 68 9.13 -3.52 8.67
N ILE A 69 10.23 -3.16 9.32
CA ILE A 69 10.28 -2.68 10.69
C ILE A 69 10.75 -1.23 10.65
N GLY A 70 9.86 -0.30 11.02
CA GLY A 70 10.13 1.12 10.96
C GLY A 70 8.87 1.91 10.67
N CYS A 71 9.04 3.14 10.18
CA CYS A 71 7.91 3.99 9.83
C CYS A 71 7.44 3.72 8.40
N TYR A 72 6.12 3.81 8.21
CA TYR A 72 5.41 3.64 6.96
C TYR A 72 4.15 4.50 6.98
N ASP A 73 3.66 4.87 5.81
CA ASP A 73 2.51 5.74 5.65
C ASP A 73 1.33 4.95 5.09
N LEU A 74 0.22 4.89 5.82
CA LEU A 74 -1.03 4.34 5.32
C LEU A 74 -1.69 5.32 4.34
N LEU A 75 -2.20 4.79 3.23
CA LEU A 75 -3.03 5.50 2.28
C LEU A 75 -4.50 5.06 2.49
N PRO A 76 -5.38 5.93 3.03
CA PRO A 76 -6.81 5.66 3.08
C PRO A 76 -7.35 5.52 1.66
N PHE A 77 -8.02 4.41 1.38
CA PHE A 77 -8.68 4.20 0.10
C PHE A 77 -10.09 4.80 0.15
N ASN A 78 -10.36 5.77 -0.72
CA ASN A 78 -11.68 6.39 -0.82
C ASN A 78 -12.31 6.04 -2.18
N PRO A 79 -13.37 5.19 -2.22
CA PRO A 79 -13.99 4.76 -3.47
C PRO A 79 -14.69 5.89 -4.27
N ASP A 80 -15.03 7.02 -3.64
CA ASP A 80 -15.62 8.17 -4.33
C ASP A 80 -14.59 8.94 -5.16
N THR A 81 -13.30 8.77 -4.87
CA THR A 81 -12.21 9.55 -5.47
C THR A 81 -11.06 8.70 -6.03
N MET A 82 -11.07 7.40 -5.75
CA MET A 82 -10.03 6.45 -6.13
C MET A 82 -10.64 5.17 -6.68
N GLU A 83 -9.98 4.59 -7.67
CA GLU A 83 -10.38 3.32 -8.27
C GLU A 83 -9.15 2.50 -8.63
N PHE A 84 -9.26 1.18 -8.55
CA PHE A 84 -8.26 0.27 -9.11
C PHE A 84 -8.56 0.02 -10.56
N VAL A 85 -7.61 0.38 -11.42
CA VAL A 85 -7.74 0.26 -12.87
C VAL A 85 -6.90 -0.90 -13.36
N LEU A 86 -7.49 -1.78 -14.18
CA LEU A 86 -6.71 -2.82 -14.83
C LEU A 86 -5.72 -2.17 -15.81
N MET A 87 -4.44 -2.41 -15.57
CA MET A 87 -3.35 -1.97 -16.43
C MET A 87 -2.86 -3.15 -17.25
N SER A 88 -3.13 -3.16 -18.56
CA SER A 88 -2.43 -4.04 -19.50
C SER A 88 -1.41 -3.21 -20.30
N GLN A 89 -0.18 -3.70 -20.39
CA GLN A 89 0.84 -3.18 -21.32
C GLN A 89 1.17 -1.68 -21.23
N ARG A 90 1.57 -1.20 -20.05
CA ARG A 90 2.20 0.14 -19.82
C ARG A 90 1.36 1.37 -20.25
N HIS A 91 0.11 1.21 -20.64
CA HIS A 91 -0.73 2.35 -20.96
C HIS A 91 -1.40 2.89 -19.70
N PHE A 92 -0.97 4.08 -19.29
CA PHE A 92 -1.67 4.82 -18.24
C PHE A 92 -3.09 5.19 -18.73
N PRO A 93 -4.11 5.07 -17.88
CA PRO A 93 -5.46 5.39 -18.28
C PRO A 93 -5.54 6.90 -18.56
N ALA A 94 -5.87 7.24 -19.81
CA ALA A 94 -5.91 8.63 -20.26
C ALA A 94 -6.84 9.46 -19.35
N GLY A 95 -6.39 10.65 -18.94
CA GLY A 95 -7.15 11.56 -18.09
C GLY A 95 -7.19 11.18 -16.60
N ARG A 96 -6.55 10.09 -16.16
CA ARG A 96 -6.48 9.70 -14.75
C ARG A 96 -5.17 10.12 -14.10
N LYS A 97 -5.25 10.49 -12.82
CA LYS A 97 -4.07 10.82 -12.00
C LYS A 97 -3.65 9.61 -11.18
N LEU A 98 -2.43 9.12 -11.40
CA LEU A 98 -1.86 8.02 -10.62
C LEU A 98 -1.59 8.45 -9.18
N VAL A 99 -1.77 7.53 -8.24
CA VAL A 99 -1.45 7.76 -6.83
C VAL A 99 0.00 7.33 -6.60
N LYS A 100 0.89 8.32 -6.41
CA LYS A 100 2.31 8.09 -6.12
C LYS A 100 2.45 7.46 -4.74
N GLY A 101 3.13 6.32 -4.67
CA GLY A 101 3.46 5.61 -3.43
C GLY A 101 4.93 5.66 -3.06
N GLY A 102 5.75 6.38 -3.83
CA GLY A 102 7.15 6.62 -3.48
C GLY A 102 8.05 6.81 -4.68
N TYR A 103 9.28 6.35 -4.55
CA TYR A 103 10.33 6.45 -5.56
C TYR A 103 11.43 5.42 -5.30
N ASN A 104 12.03 4.94 -6.39
CA ASN A 104 13.26 4.14 -6.36
C ASN A 104 14.48 5.02 -6.03
N GLN A 105 15.62 4.39 -5.74
CA GLN A 105 16.87 5.08 -5.36
C GLN A 105 17.37 6.07 -6.44
N ASP A 106 17.04 5.84 -7.71
CA ASP A 106 17.35 6.71 -8.84
C ASP A 106 16.37 7.90 -8.98
N GLY A 107 15.37 7.99 -8.10
CA GLY A 107 14.31 9.00 -8.11
C GLY A 107 13.12 8.64 -9.00
N THR A 108 13.14 7.50 -9.71
CA THR A 108 12.03 7.06 -10.56
C THR A 108 10.78 6.88 -9.70
N PRO A 109 9.64 7.52 -10.03
CA PRO A 109 8.44 7.43 -9.20
C PRO A 109 7.86 6.02 -9.20
N LEU A 110 7.39 5.60 -8.02
CA LEU A 110 6.60 4.40 -7.83
C LEU A 110 5.16 4.80 -7.53
N TYR A 111 4.21 3.98 -8.00
CA TYR A 111 2.78 4.20 -7.85
C TYR A 111 2.15 3.01 -7.17
N HIS A 112 1.08 3.23 -6.39
CA HIS A 112 0.38 2.12 -5.76
C HIS A 112 -0.28 1.24 -6.82
N GLY A 113 0.04 -0.05 -6.78
CA GLY A 113 -0.58 -1.08 -7.58
C GLY A 113 -1.25 -2.13 -6.72
N VAL A 114 -2.00 -3.01 -7.38
CA VAL A 114 -2.56 -4.21 -6.77
C VAL A 114 -2.40 -5.34 -7.76
N ALA A 115 -1.77 -6.43 -7.31
CA ALA A 115 -1.71 -7.67 -8.05
C ALA A 115 -2.79 -8.63 -7.55
N THR A 116 -3.30 -9.49 -8.42
CA THR A 116 -4.15 -10.61 -8.01
C THR A 116 -3.35 -11.91 -8.10
N LEU A 117 -3.19 -12.59 -6.96
CA LEU A 117 -2.50 -13.87 -6.86
C LEU A 117 -3.44 -14.87 -6.17
N ASN A 118 -3.78 -15.96 -6.85
CA ASN A 118 -4.73 -16.98 -6.35
C ASN A 118 -6.07 -16.40 -5.86
N GLY A 119 -6.58 -15.37 -6.56
CA GLY A 119 -7.82 -14.68 -6.19
C GLY A 119 -7.68 -13.62 -5.09
N ILE A 120 -6.52 -13.53 -4.45
CA ILE A 120 -6.24 -12.55 -3.39
C ILE A 120 -5.67 -11.28 -4.01
N LYS A 121 -6.17 -10.11 -3.57
CA LYS A 121 -5.65 -8.80 -3.97
C LYS A 121 -4.51 -8.39 -3.04
N ILE A 122 -3.32 -8.20 -3.60
CA ILE A 122 -2.09 -7.88 -2.89
C ILE A 122 -1.62 -6.49 -3.31
N PRO A 123 -1.71 -5.48 -2.43
CA PRO A 123 -1.22 -4.14 -2.74
C PRO A 123 0.30 -4.04 -2.64
N GLY A 124 0.86 -3.12 -3.42
CA GLY A 124 2.26 -2.70 -3.39
C GLY A 124 2.79 -2.31 -4.75
#